data_AF-A0A957LU62-F1
#
_entry.id   AF-A0A957LU62-F1
#
_cell.length_a   1.000
_cell.length_b   1.000
_cell.length_c   1.000
_cell.angle_alpha   90.00
_cell.angle_beta   90.00
_cell.angle_gamma   90.00
#
_symmetry.space_group_name_H-M   'P 1'
#
loop_
_entity.id
_entity.type
_entity.pdbx_description
1 polymer ?
#
loop_
_entity_poly.entity_id
_entity_poly.type
_entity_poly.pdbx_seq_one_letter_code
_entity_poly.pdbx_strand_id
1 'polypeptide(L)'
;SFWDPQIRNARTERFYKTYREPMTTWRKADGFTQRDYALRNAAWHVSDLFTEARAGDDRREGFSDPYTQQLPPASEKVVFDSPEAATQEIKRVALAFGAGEVGVTARDERWMYTAKMSDMSGTERPVDIPATLRHVIVIVMPMDRALLSTVPSALSGTATGLGYSHDTMTLLSVTQYIRNLGYEAIASAN
;
A
#
# COMPACT_ATOMS: atom_id res chain seq x y z
N SER A 1 -15.74 0.58 14.23
CA SER A 1 -16.57 1.78 13.99
C SER A 1 -17.76 1.46 13.11
N PHE A 2 -17.60 0.83 11.94
CA PHE A 2 -18.73 0.63 11.00
C PHE A 2 -19.85 -0.29 11.50
N TRP A 3 -19.51 -1.32 12.28
CA TRP A 3 -20.45 -2.37 12.72
C TRP A 3 -20.89 -2.26 14.18
N ASP A 4 -20.19 -1.44 14.97
CA ASP A 4 -20.46 -1.24 16.40
C ASP A 4 -21.17 0.11 16.60
N PRO A 5 -22.47 0.11 16.96
CA PRO A 5 -23.24 1.33 17.18
C PRO A 5 -22.70 2.21 18.31
N GLN A 6 -21.96 1.66 19.28
CA GLN A 6 -21.38 2.45 20.38
C GLN A 6 -20.18 3.28 19.89
N ILE A 7 -19.45 2.77 18.90
CA ILE A 7 -18.30 3.43 18.31
C ILE A 7 -18.72 4.32 17.14
N ARG A 8 -19.73 3.92 16.35
CA ARG A 8 -20.19 4.68 15.18
C ARG A 8 -20.92 5.96 15.60
N ASN A 9 -20.20 7.07 15.62
CA ASN A 9 -20.79 8.36 15.95
C ASN A 9 -20.17 9.49 15.12
N ALA A 10 -20.71 10.71 15.29
CA ALA A 10 -20.26 11.88 14.54
C ALA A 10 -18.76 12.20 14.69
N ARG A 11 -18.11 11.76 15.78
CA ARG A 11 -16.66 11.96 15.97
C ARG A 11 -15.85 10.98 15.14
N THR A 12 -16.23 9.70 15.11
CA THR A 12 -15.55 8.69 14.29
C THR A 12 -15.76 8.94 12.80
N GLU A 13 -16.98 9.32 12.41
CA GLU A 13 -17.28 9.70 11.01
C GLU A 13 -16.44 10.90 10.58
N ARG A 14 -16.31 11.92 11.46
CA ARG A 14 -15.44 13.08 11.19
C ARG A 14 -13.97 12.67 11.04
N PHE A 15 -13.47 11.76 11.88
CA PHE A 15 -12.09 11.26 11.79
C PHE A 15 -11.79 10.71 10.39
N TYR A 16 -12.62 9.80 9.87
CA TYR A 16 -12.44 9.23 8.53
C TYR A 16 -12.53 10.29 7.43
N LYS A 17 -13.50 11.20 7.53
CA LYS A 17 -13.63 12.30 6.56
C LYS A 17 -12.39 13.17 6.46
N THR A 18 -11.65 13.37 7.56
CA THR A 18 -10.43 14.21 7.52
C THR A 18 -9.37 13.71 6.53
N TYR A 19 -9.36 12.42 6.18
CA TYR A 19 -8.42 11.86 5.22
C TYR A 19 -8.81 12.16 3.76
N ARG A 20 -10.08 12.42 3.48
CA ARG A 20 -10.61 12.58 2.11
C ARG A 20 -11.10 13.99 1.81
N GLU A 21 -11.51 14.73 2.83
CA GLU A 21 -12.11 16.05 2.72
C GLU A 21 -11.26 17.11 3.44
N PRO A 22 -11.05 18.30 2.85
CA PRO A 22 -10.42 19.41 3.54
C PRO A 22 -11.23 19.79 4.79
N MET A 23 -10.56 19.85 5.94
CA MET A 23 -11.23 20.29 7.17
C MET A 23 -11.56 21.79 7.10
N THR A 24 -12.77 22.13 7.53
CA THR A 24 -13.26 23.52 7.63
C THR A 24 -13.08 24.10 9.04
N THR A 25 -12.76 23.26 10.02
CA THR A 25 -12.55 23.66 11.43
C THR A 25 -11.32 22.96 11.98
N TRP A 26 -10.54 23.67 12.81
CA TRP A 26 -9.25 23.19 13.33
C TRP A 26 -9.27 23.16 14.85
N ARG A 27 -8.62 22.15 15.44
CA ARG A 27 -8.42 22.11 16.90
C ARG A 27 -7.24 23.01 17.24
N LYS A 28 -7.38 23.80 18.31
CA LYS A 28 -6.26 24.55 18.91
C LYS A 28 -5.50 23.66 19.91
N ALA A 29 -5.11 22.48 19.47
CA ALA A 29 -4.37 21.51 20.27
C ALA A 29 -3.17 21.04 19.47
N ASP A 30 -2.02 20.90 20.13
CA ASP A 30 -0.78 20.45 19.50
C ASP A 30 -0.97 19.11 18.79
N GLY A 31 -0.45 19.00 17.58
CA GLY A 31 -0.61 17.83 16.72
C GLY A 31 -1.98 17.72 16.02
N PHE A 32 -2.87 18.71 16.16
CA PHE A 32 -4.17 18.78 15.47
C PHE A 32 -4.42 20.14 14.81
N THR A 33 -3.36 20.89 14.56
CA THR A 33 -3.42 22.18 13.86
C THR A 33 -3.57 21.98 12.36
N GLN A 34 -3.90 23.05 11.64
CA GLN A 34 -3.94 23.02 10.17
C GLN A 34 -2.62 22.53 9.55
N ARG A 35 -1.47 22.86 10.16
CA ARG A 35 -0.16 22.42 9.65
C ARG A 35 0.03 20.91 9.80
N ASP A 36 -0.41 20.34 10.92
CA ASP A 36 -0.31 18.90 11.16
C ASP A 36 -1.13 18.11 10.15
N TYR A 37 -2.37 18.57 9.89
CA TYR A 37 -3.23 17.96 8.88
C TYR A 37 -2.74 18.19 7.45
N ALA A 38 -2.18 19.36 7.15
CA ALA A 38 -1.61 19.65 5.84
C ALA A 38 -0.42 18.71 5.54
N LEU A 39 0.50 18.56 6.49
CA LEU A 39 1.63 17.65 6.37
C LEU A 39 1.17 16.19 6.26
N ARG A 40 0.24 15.78 7.13
CA ARG A 40 -0.35 14.44 7.08
C ARG A 40 -0.95 14.16 5.70
N ASN A 41 -1.86 15.01 5.22
CA ASN A 41 -2.56 14.77 3.96
C ASN A 41 -1.60 14.80 2.76
N ALA A 42 -0.59 15.68 2.77
CA ALA A 42 0.45 15.69 1.74
C ALA A 42 1.23 14.37 1.68
N ALA A 43 1.49 13.74 2.82
CA ALA A 43 2.20 12.46 2.88
C ALA A 43 1.43 11.30 2.24
N TRP A 44 0.10 11.33 2.24
CA TRP A 44 -0.75 10.31 1.59
C TRP A 44 -0.89 10.50 0.08
N HIS A 45 -0.56 11.68 -0.44
CA HIS A 45 -0.95 12.09 -1.78
C HIS A 45 -0.53 11.12 -2.88
N VAL A 46 0.70 10.58 -2.84
CA VAL A 46 1.16 9.63 -3.87
C VAL A 46 0.37 8.34 -3.80
N SER A 47 0.17 7.76 -2.61
CA SER A 47 -0.68 6.57 -2.45
C SER A 47 -2.10 6.82 -2.96
N ASP A 48 -2.70 7.95 -2.61
CA ASP A 48 -4.07 8.30 -2.98
C ASP A 48 -4.27 8.41 -4.49
N LEU A 49 -3.25 8.86 -5.25
CA LEU A 49 -3.32 8.89 -6.72
C LEU A 49 -3.62 7.51 -7.30
N PHE A 50 -3.04 6.45 -6.74
CA PHE A 50 -3.27 5.07 -7.21
C PHE A 50 -4.57 4.50 -6.64
N THR A 51 -4.81 4.72 -5.35
CA THR A 51 -6.01 4.22 -4.68
C THR A 51 -7.28 4.78 -5.30
N GLU A 52 -7.30 6.04 -5.71
CA GLU A 52 -8.50 6.70 -6.23
C GLU A 52 -8.55 6.71 -7.78
N ALA A 53 -7.46 6.39 -8.50
CA ALA A 53 -7.41 6.41 -9.97
C ALA A 53 -8.48 5.52 -10.65
N ARG A 54 -8.90 4.46 -9.97
CA ARG A 54 -9.84 3.44 -10.50
C ARG A 54 -11.12 3.34 -9.67
N ALA A 55 -11.46 4.38 -8.90
CA ALA A 55 -12.68 4.40 -8.10
C ALA A 55 -13.95 4.19 -8.94
N GLY A 56 -13.98 4.69 -10.19
CA GLY A 56 -15.09 4.47 -11.13
C GLY A 56 -15.29 2.99 -11.52
N ASP A 57 -14.24 2.18 -11.43
CA ASP A 57 -14.24 0.74 -11.68
C ASP A 57 -14.48 -0.07 -10.38
N ASP A 58 -14.87 0.59 -9.29
CA ASP A 58 -15.01 0.02 -7.94
C ASP A 58 -13.68 -0.54 -7.38
N ARG A 59 -12.52 -0.07 -7.86
CA ARG A 59 -11.20 -0.56 -7.45
C ARG A 59 -10.44 0.45 -6.61
N ARG A 60 -9.75 -0.05 -5.58
CA ARG A 60 -8.81 0.71 -4.74
C ARG A 60 -7.43 0.09 -4.72
N GLU A 61 -6.59 0.52 -5.66
CA GLU A 61 -5.25 -0.05 -5.83
C GLU A 61 -4.30 0.38 -4.71
N GLY A 62 -3.58 -0.60 -4.14
CA GLY A 62 -2.79 -0.39 -2.93
C GLY A 62 -3.59 -0.49 -1.62
N PHE A 63 -4.87 -0.83 -1.73
CA PHE A 63 -5.75 -1.22 -0.64
C PHE A 63 -6.43 -2.53 -1.02
N SER A 64 -7.75 -2.55 -1.19
CA SER A 64 -8.52 -3.76 -1.53
C SER A 64 -8.17 -4.42 -2.87
N ASP A 65 -7.39 -3.78 -3.73
CA ASP A 65 -7.04 -4.28 -5.05
C ASP A 65 -5.53 -4.19 -5.34
N PRO A 66 -4.97 -5.15 -6.11
CA PRO A 66 -3.60 -5.05 -6.59
C PRO A 66 -3.45 -3.93 -7.61
N TYR A 67 -2.24 -3.42 -7.73
CA TYR A 67 -1.91 -2.40 -8.72
C TYR A 67 -1.94 -2.97 -10.14
N THR A 68 -2.47 -2.21 -11.10
CA THR A 68 -2.59 -2.61 -12.50
C THR A 68 -1.81 -1.73 -13.48
N GLN A 69 -1.21 -0.63 -13.01
CA GLN A 69 -0.56 0.37 -13.86
C GLN A 69 0.88 0.02 -14.29
N GLN A 70 1.27 -1.26 -14.28
CA GLN A 70 2.58 -1.71 -14.78
C GLN A 70 2.49 -2.20 -16.24
N LEU A 71 3.59 -2.08 -16.97
CA LEU A 71 3.71 -2.62 -18.32
C LEU A 71 3.69 -4.16 -18.31
N PRO A 72 3.35 -4.81 -19.43
CA PRO A 72 3.45 -6.26 -19.55
C PRO A 72 4.90 -6.75 -19.37
N PRO A 73 5.13 -8.01 -18.98
CA PRO A 73 6.46 -8.59 -18.93
C PRO A 73 7.16 -8.58 -20.30
N ALA A 74 8.49 -8.50 -20.27
CA ALA A 74 9.32 -8.66 -21.45
C ALA A 74 9.10 -10.06 -22.07
N SER A 75 9.18 -10.15 -23.40
CA SER A 75 9.02 -11.43 -24.11
C SER A 75 10.18 -12.39 -23.84
N GLU A 76 11.38 -11.86 -23.62
CA GLU A 76 12.57 -12.62 -23.30
C GLU A 76 12.73 -12.72 -21.78
N LYS A 77 12.95 -13.95 -21.30
CA LYS A 77 13.22 -14.22 -19.89
C LYS A 77 14.70 -14.24 -19.63
N VAL A 78 15.16 -13.42 -18.71
CA VAL A 78 16.51 -13.52 -18.16
C VAL A 78 16.63 -14.85 -17.43
N VAL A 79 17.72 -15.58 -17.68
CA VAL A 79 18.02 -16.82 -16.95
C VAL A 79 18.95 -16.47 -15.80
N PHE A 80 18.54 -16.79 -14.58
CA PHE A 80 19.38 -16.68 -13.40
C PHE A 80 20.20 -17.96 -13.21
N ASP A 81 21.43 -17.81 -12.69
CA ASP A 81 22.32 -18.94 -12.38
C ASP A 81 21.72 -19.89 -11.33
N SER A 82 21.01 -19.34 -10.34
CA SER A 82 20.31 -20.11 -9.32
C SER A 82 19.17 -19.30 -8.67
N PRO A 83 18.24 -19.96 -7.94
CA PRO A 83 17.23 -19.27 -7.14
C PRO A 83 17.83 -18.33 -6.07
N GLU A 84 18.98 -18.69 -5.50
CA GLU A 84 19.70 -17.86 -4.53
C GLU A 84 20.25 -16.59 -5.18
N ALA A 85 20.83 -16.71 -6.39
CA ALA A 85 21.29 -15.55 -7.15
C ALA A 85 20.14 -14.59 -7.47
N ALA A 86 19.01 -15.12 -7.96
CA ALA A 86 17.80 -14.35 -8.20
C ALA A 86 17.29 -13.66 -6.91
N THR A 87 17.26 -14.38 -5.80
CA THR A 87 16.84 -13.84 -4.50
C THR A 87 17.74 -12.70 -4.03
N GLN A 88 19.06 -12.86 -4.13
CA GLN A 88 20.01 -11.81 -3.73
C GLN A 88 19.92 -10.57 -4.62
N GLU A 89 19.68 -10.75 -5.92
CA GLU A 89 19.46 -9.64 -6.84
C GLU A 89 18.18 -8.89 -6.50
N ILE A 90 17.05 -9.59 -6.37
CA ILE A 90 15.76 -8.97 -6.02
C ILE A 90 15.83 -8.22 -4.70
N LYS A 91 16.49 -8.78 -3.68
CA LYS A 91 16.70 -8.09 -2.40
C LYS A 91 17.50 -6.80 -2.57
N ARG A 92 18.62 -6.85 -3.30
CA ARG A 92 19.45 -5.65 -3.56
C ARG A 92 18.66 -4.58 -4.32
N VAL A 93 17.89 -4.97 -5.34
CA VAL A 93 17.07 -4.06 -6.14
C VAL A 93 15.95 -3.43 -5.31
N ALA A 94 15.23 -4.23 -4.51
CA ALA A 94 14.16 -3.70 -3.65
C ALA A 94 14.70 -2.75 -2.57
N LEU A 95 15.86 -3.04 -1.97
CA LEU A 95 16.53 -2.10 -1.05
C LEU A 95 16.94 -0.80 -1.77
N ALA A 96 17.46 -0.90 -2.99
CA ALA A 96 17.80 0.29 -3.80
C ALA A 96 16.57 1.14 -4.16
N PHE A 97 15.40 0.53 -4.30
CA PHE A 97 14.13 1.24 -4.50
C PHE A 97 13.50 1.80 -3.22
N GLY A 98 14.08 1.55 -2.04
CA GLY A 98 13.65 2.17 -0.79
C GLY A 98 13.04 1.23 0.24
N ALA A 99 12.99 -0.10 -0.01
CA ALA A 99 12.66 -1.05 1.04
C ALA A 99 13.70 -0.98 2.17
N GLY A 100 13.27 -1.07 3.43
CA GLY A 100 14.17 -1.21 4.57
C GLY A 100 14.63 -2.65 4.80
N GLU A 101 13.74 -3.61 4.56
CA GLU A 101 14.05 -5.04 4.60
C GLU A 101 13.24 -5.79 3.55
N VAL A 102 13.75 -6.94 3.10
CA VAL A 102 13.13 -7.75 2.05
C VAL A 102 13.25 -9.24 2.36
N GLY A 103 12.10 -9.91 2.39
CA GLY A 103 11.97 -11.36 2.52
C GLY A 103 11.43 -11.99 1.23
N VAL A 104 11.80 -13.24 0.98
CA VAL A 104 11.23 -14.04 -0.11
C VAL A 104 10.79 -15.38 0.47
N THR A 105 9.57 -15.78 0.17
CA THR A 105 8.99 -17.05 0.62
C THR A 105 8.15 -17.69 -0.48
N ALA A 106 7.90 -18.99 -0.35
CA ALA A 106 6.87 -19.64 -1.15
C ALA A 106 5.48 -19.08 -0.78
N ARG A 107 4.58 -19.05 -1.77
CA ARG A 107 3.16 -18.79 -1.57
C ARG A 107 2.56 -19.86 -0.66
N ASP A 108 1.78 -19.42 0.31
CA ASP A 108 1.05 -20.28 1.24
C ASP A 108 -0.44 -19.89 1.19
N GLU A 109 -1.26 -20.81 0.69
CA GLU A 109 -2.69 -20.58 0.42
C GLU A 109 -3.49 -20.24 1.70
N ARG A 110 -2.97 -20.56 2.89
CA ARG A 110 -3.62 -20.22 4.16
C ARG A 110 -3.72 -18.71 4.40
N TRP A 111 -2.87 -17.92 3.74
CA TRP A 111 -2.84 -16.45 3.88
C TRP A 111 -3.49 -15.73 2.70
N MET A 112 -4.00 -16.47 1.72
CA MET A 112 -4.72 -15.88 0.61
C MET A 112 -6.15 -15.59 1.04
N TYR A 113 -6.65 -14.39 0.76
CA TYR A 113 -8.06 -14.09 0.95
C TYR A 113 -8.93 -15.09 0.18
N THR A 114 -10.07 -15.47 0.74
CA THR A 114 -11.06 -16.30 0.03
C THR A 114 -11.87 -15.47 -0.97
N ALA A 115 -12.05 -14.18 -0.67
CA ALA A 115 -12.65 -13.19 -1.55
C ALA A 115 -12.16 -11.79 -1.17
N LYS A 116 -12.23 -10.86 -2.12
CA LYS A 116 -11.99 -9.44 -1.91
C LYS A 116 -13.31 -8.74 -1.60
N MET A 117 -13.26 -7.64 -0.86
CA MET A 117 -14.44 -6.83 -0.54
C MET A 117 -14.20 -5.41 -1.01
N SER A 118 -15.15 -4.83 -1.75
CA SER A 118 -15.14 -3.39 -2.02
C SER A 118 -15.66 -2.62 -0.80
N ASP A 119 -14.85 -1.69 -0.29
CA ASP A 119 -15.28 -0.73 0.74
C ASP A 119 -16.22 0.35 0.17
N MET A 120 -16.31 0.47 -1.15
CA MET A 120 -17.15 1.44 -1.86
C MET A 120 -18.55 0.90 -2.13
N SER A 121 -18.65 -0.25 -2.80
CA SER A 121 -19.95 -0.86 -3.17
C SER A 121 -20.48 -1.83 -2.11
N GLY A 122 -19.62 -2.27 -1.18
CA GLY A 122 -19.98 -3.30 -0.21
C GLY A 122 -20.17 -4.68 -0.85
N THR A 123 -19.60 -4.91 -2.04
CA THR A 123 -19.74 -6.17 -2.77
C THR A 123 -18.50 -7.04 -2.64
N GLU A 124 -18.73 -8.35 -2.59
CA GLU A 124 -17.69 -9.37 -2.63
C GLU A 124 -17.24 -9.61 -4.08
N ARG A 125 -15.94 -9.80 -4.28
CA ARG A 125 -15.30 -10.07 -5.58
C ARG A 125 -14.31 -11.23 -5.50
N PRO A 126 -14.08 -11.96 -6.61
CA PRO A 126 -13.04 -12.98 -6.64
C PRO A 126 -11.64 -12.37 -6.47
N VAL A 127 -10.71 -13.17 -5.94
CA VAL A 127 -9.29 -12.80 -5.85
C VAL A 127 -8.65 -12.82 -7.24
N ASP A 128 -7.97 -11.75 -7.60
CA ASP A 128 -7.35 -11.51 -8.92
C ASP A 128 -5.84 -11.76 -8.94
N ILE A 129 -5.33 -12.57 -8.00
CA ILE A 129 -3.92 -13.02 -7.96
C ILE A 129 -3.84 -14.48 -8.43
N PRO A 130 -3.27 -14.76 -9.62
CA PRO A 130 -3.21 -16.12 -10.16
C PRO A 130 -2.42 -17.09 -9.27
N ALA A 131 -2.91 -18.33 -9.13
CA ALA A 131 -2.22 -19.40 -8.40
C ALA A 131 -0.92 -19.87 -9.08
N THR A 132 -0.65 -19.42 -10.31
CA THR A 132 0.61 -19.65 -11.02
C THR A 132 1.77 -18.86 -10.40
N LEU A 133 1.51 -17.79 -9.64
CA LEU A 133 2.52 -17.08 -8.87
C LEU A 133 2.84 -17.85 -7.59
N ARG A 134 4.02 -18.49 -7.55
CA ARG A 134 4.41 -19.43 -6.49
C ARG A 134 5.27 -18.84 -5.38
N HIS A 135 5.71 -17.60 -5.52
CA HIS A 135 6.59 -16.93 -4.57
C HIS A 135 6.00 -15.58 -4.19
N VAL A 136 6.29 -15.16 -2.95
CA VAL A 136 5.90 -13.88 -2.39
C VAL A 136 7.19 -13.16 -1.98
N ILE A 137 7.34 -11.93 -2.47
CA ILE A 137 8.38 -11.01 -2.03
C ILE A 137 7.72 -10.05 -1.04
N VAL A 138 8.17 -10.07 0.20
CA VAL A 138 7.67 -9.19 1.27
C VAL A 138 8.68 -8.07 1.45
N ILE A 139 8.23 -6.82 1.34
CA ILE A 139 9.04 -5.66 1.69
C ILE A 139 8.61 -5.11 3.05
N VAL A 140 9.56 -4.52 3.76
CA VAL A 140 9.30 -3.77 5.00
C VAL A 140 9.72 -2.34 4.76
N MET A 141 8.79 -1.41 4.96
CA MET A 141 9.04 0.03 4.79
C MET A 141 9.32 0.67 6.15
N PRO A 142 10.49 1.30 6.33
CA PRO A 142 10.80 2.00 7.57
C PRO A 142 9.91 3.23 7.72
N MET A 143 9.43 3.44 8.95
CA MET A 143 8.65 4.63 9.32
C MET A 143 9.47 5.56 10.21
N ASP A 144 9.19 6.86 10.13
CA ASP A 144 9.83 7.85 10.99
C ASP A 144 9.37 7.70 12.45
N ARG A 145 10.34 7.40 13.33
CA ARG A 145 10.08 7.16 14.76
C ARG A 145 9.62 8.41 15.50
N ALA A 146 10.11 9.60 15.14
CA ALA A 146 9.76 10.83 15.82
C ALA A 146 8.31 11.21 15.53
N LEU A 147 7.89 11.11 14.26
CA LEU A 147 6.49 11.27 13.85
C LEU A 147 5.59 10.21 14.50
N LEU A 148 6.02 8.94 14.53
CA LEU A 148 5.27 7.88 15.23
C LEU A 148 5.09 8.16 16.73
N SER A 149 6.08 8.77 17.37
CA SER A 149 6.03 9.07 18.80
C SER A 149 5.02 10.17 19.16
N THR A 150 4.38 10.81 18.17
CA THR A 150 3.33 11.81 18.40
C THR A 150 1.92 11.21 18.40
N VAL A 151 1.75 9.89 18.35
CA VAL A 151 0.43 9.26 18.51
C VAL A 151 -0.25 9.72 19.81
N PRO A 152 -1.57 9.96 19.81
CA PRO A 152 -2.55 9.74 18.73
C PRO A 152 -2.86 11.02 17.91
N SER A 153 -1.88 11.91 17.72
CA SER A 153 -2.09 13.18 17.00
C SER A 153 -2.36 12.98 15.49
N ALA A 154 -2.89 14.03 14.82
CA ALA A 154 -2.96 14.01 13.36
C ALA A 154 -1.55 13.95 12.72
N LEU A 155 -0.57 14.59 13.38
CA LEU A 155 0.83 14.59 12.93
C LEU A 155 1.41 13.18 12.79
N SER A 156 1.08 12.24 13.69
CA SER A 156 1.60 10.87 13.59
C SER A 156 1.12 10.13 12.34
N GLY A 157 -0.05 10.51 11.81
CA GLY A 157 -0.55 9.98 10.55
C GLY A 157 0.32 10.33 9.34
N THR A 158 1.24 11.30 9.47
CA THR A 158 2.25 11.62 8.46
C THR A 158 3.21 10.45 8.25
N ALA A 159 3.65 9.80 9.33
CA ALA A 159 4.54 8.64 9.22
C ALA A 159 3.89 7.53 8.41
N THR A 160 2.60 7.26 8.68
CA THR A 160 1.82 6.24 7.96
C THR A 160 1.63 6.62 6.49
N GLY A 161 1.26 7.87 6.20
CA GLY A 161 1.07 8.32 4.81
C GLY A 161 2.36 8.23 3.99
N LEU A 162 3.49 8.65 4.57
CA LEU A 162 4.81 8.50 3.93
C LEU A 162 5.14 7.02 3.69
N GLY A 163 4.83 6.15 4.66
CA GLY A 163 4.94 4.70 4.52
C GLY A 163 4.22 4.17 3.29
N TYR A 164 2.91 4.43 3.17
CA TYR A 164 2.12 3.97 2.01
C TYR A 164 2.58 4.57 0.68
N SER A 165 2.98 5.85 0.66
CA SER A 165 3.49 6.49 -0.53
C SER A 165 4.83 5.89 -0.99
N HIS A 166 5.75 5.59 -0.05
CA HIS A 166 6.99 4.91 -0.35
C HIS A 166 6.79 3.43 -0.71
N ASP A 167 5.85 2.74 -0.06
CA ASP A 167 5.44 1.38 -0.41
C ASP A 167 4.96 1.34 -1.85
N THR A 168 4.06 2.24 -2.23
CA THR A 168 3.53 2.35 -3.59
C THR A 168 4.66 2.47 -4.61
N MET A 169 5.60 3.41 -4.40
CA MET A 169 6.76 3.59 -5.28
C MET A 169 7.63 2.33 -5.36
N THR A 170 7.93 1.71 -4.22
CA THR A 170 8.81 0.55 -4.12
C THR A 170 8.19 -0.68 -4.77
N LEU A 171 6.93 -0.99 -4.44
CA LEU A 171 6.18 -2.13 -4.98
C LEU A 171 6.03 -2.05 -6.50
N LEU A 172 5.66 -0.88 -7.03
CA LEU A 172 5.54 -0.67 -8.46
C LEU A 172 6.89 -0.85 -9.17
N SER A 173 7.96 -0.30 -8.61
CA SER A 173 9.30 -0.35 -9.19
C SER A 173 9.90 -1.76 -9.18
N VAL A 174 9.78 -2.48 -8.05
CA VAL A 174 10.19 -3.89 -7.95
C VAL A 174 9.39 -4.77 -8.91
N THR A 175 8.07 -4.58 -8.96
CA THR A 175 7.20 -5.34 -9.87
C THR A 175 7.57 -5.09 -11.32
N GLN A 176 7.76 -3.82 -11.71
CA GLN A 176 8.15 -3.48 -13.07
C GLN A 176 9.53 -4.03 -13.42
N TYR A 177 10.48 -4.01 -12.49
CA TYR A 177 11.79 -4.62 -12.69
C TYR A 177 11.68 -6.14 -12.95
N ILE A 178 10.90 -6.88 -12.16
CA ILE A 178 10.68 -8.32 -12.36
C ILE A 178 10.02 -8.59 -13.73
N ARG A 179 9.04 -7.74 -14.11
CA ARG A 179 8.42 -7.81 -15.43
C ARG A 179 9.39 -7.52 -16.56
N ASN A 180 10.30 -6.55 -16.39
CA ASN A 180 11.35 -6.26 -17.37
C ASN A 180 12.34 -7.41 -17.55
N LEU A 181 12.51 -8.27 -16.54
CA LEU A 181 13.28 -9.52 -16.65
C LEU A 181 12.50 -10.66 -17.34
N GLY A 182 11.26 -10.40 -17.74
CA GLY A 182 10.38 -11.35 -18.44
C GLY A 182 9.50 -12.21 -17.53
N TYR A 183 9.45 -11.93 -16.23
CA TYR A 183 8.68 -12.71 -15.25
C TYR A 183 7.34 -12.05 -14.91
N GLU A 184 6.32 -12.87 -14.69
CA GLU A 184 5.04 -12.39 -14.16
C GLU A 184 5.21 -11.93 -12.70
N ALA A 185 4.68 -10.76 -12.38
CA ALA A 185 4.67 -10.20 -11.04
C ALA A 185 3.47 -9.27 -10.84
N ILE A 186 2.91 -9.26 -9.65
CA ILE A 186 1.78 -8.41 -9.26
C ILE A 186 2.16 -7.74 -7.95
N ALA A 187 2.03 -6.40 -7.89
CA ALA A 187 2.13 -5.66 -6.64
C ALA A 187 0.78 -5.66 -5.93
N SER A 188 0.78 -6.00 -4.65
CA SER A 188 -0.32 -5.76 -3.73
C SER A 188 0.21 -5.02 -2.50
N ALA A 189 -0.67 -4.28 -1.84
CA ALA A 189 -0.42 -3.74 -0.51
C ALA A 189 -1.49 -4.29 0.45
N ASN A 190 -2.30 -3.41 1.04
CA ASN A 190 -3.14 -3.74 2.20
C ASN A 190 -4.51 -4.35 1.93
#